data_AF-A0A915KYD6-F1
#
_entry.id   AF-A0A915KYD6-F1
#
_cell.length_a   1.000
_cell.length_b   1.000
_cell.length_c   1.000
_cell.angle_alpha   90.00
_cell.angle_beta   90.00
_cell.angle_gamma   90.00
#
_symmetry.space_group_name_H-M   'P 1'
#
loop_
_entity.id
_entity.type
_entity.pdbx_description
1 polymer ?
#
loop_
_entity_poly.entity_id
_entity_poly.type
_entity_poly.pdbx_seq_one_letter_code
_entity_poly.pdbx_strand_id
1 'polypeptide(L)'
;MKKENRFKEMVLYIEACESGSMFRNVLPNDMNIFVTTAASFNESSYACYLDETRNTYLGDCYSVNWMEDTDKEDIVRETLYDQFLLVKKETNESHVKSFGDMKIARLPVADFQGEGPATKILYPKAPRSPVPSHDVPLQLLIAQLSKYNHAEIVAKYKSLIKKRRYLDKIMKHVVRQIADNDQRAEDWLMRRSVDKFENLDCFTDIVHSYSKHCFNLGRVDR
;
A
#
# COMPACT_ATOMS: atom_id res chain seq x y z
N MET A 1 -2.23 22.96 -8.62
CA MET A 1 -2.42 22.10 -9.82
C MET A 1 -3.73 22.36 -10.55
N LYS A 2 -4.90 21.84 -10.12
CA LYS A 2 -6.17 22.03 -10.87
C LYS A 2 -6.58 23.50 -11.00
N LYS A 3 -6.59 24.25 -9.89
CA LYS A 3 -6.89 25.71 -9.88
C LYS A 3 -5.95 26.53 -10.77
N GLU A 4 -4.75 26.02 -11.02
CA GLU A 4 -3.70 26.66 -11.83
C GLU A 4 -3.65 26.09 -13.25
N ASN A 5 -4.60 25.24 -13.65
CA ASN A 5 -4.67 24.60 -14.97
C ASN A 5 -3.37 23.89 -15.40
N ARG A 6 -2.68 23.23 -14.46
CA ARG A 6 -1.39 22.58 -14.72
C ARG A 6 -1.48 21.21 -15.40
N PHE A 7 -2.68 20.71 -15.66
CA PHE A 7 -2.92 19.44 -16.37
C PHE A 7 -4.30 19.44 -17.03
N LYS A 8 -4.44 18.68 -18.12
CA LYS A 8 -5.73 18.42 -18.78
C LYS A 8 -6.48 17.28 -18.08
N GLU A 9 -5.81 16.13 -17.99
CA GLU A 9 -6.19 14.93 -17.24
C GLU A 9 -5.00 14.47 -16.38
N MET A 10 -5.27 13.81 -15.27
CA MET A 10 -4.26 13.23 -14.39
C MET A 10 -4.68 11.83 -13.96
N VAL A 11 -3.72 10.91 -13.95
CA VAL A 11 -3.92 9.55 -13.46
C VAL A 11 -2.90 9.25 -12.36
N LEU A 12 -3.36 8.64 -11.27
CA LEU A 12 -2.51 8.25 -10.15
C LEU A 12 -2.67 6.75 -9.86
N TYR A 13 -1.54 6.03 -9.84
CA TYR A 13 -1.43 4.66 -9.37
C TYR A 13 -0.73 4.67 -8.02
N ILE A 14 -1.36 4.14 -6.98
CA ILE A 14 -0.86 4.25 -5.61
C ILE A 14 -0.67 2.86 -5.01
N GLU A 15 0.58 2.44 -4.93
CA GLU A 15 1.02 1.26 -4.19
C GLU A 15 1.38 1.66 -2.76
N ALA A 16 0.46 1.38 -1.84
CA ALA A 16 0.71 1.50 -0.41
C ALA A 16 -0.35 0.75 0.39
N CYS A 17 0.03 0.36 1.62
CA CYS A 17 -0.92 -0.03 2.64
C CYS A 17 -1.94 1.09 2.88
N GLU A 18 -3.20 0.71 3.07
CA GLU A 18 -4.31 1.61 3.34
C GLU A 18 -4.49 2.72 2.28
N SER A 19 -3.97 2.55 1.06
CA SER A 19 -3.93 3.57 0.00
C SER A 19 -5.31 4.12 -0.38
N GLY A 20 -6.37 3.33 -0.27
CA GLY A 20 -7.75 3.80 -0.45
C GLY A 20 -8.16 4.92 0.52
N SER A 21 -7.52 5.02 1.69
CA SER A 21 -7.79 6.09 2.68
C SER A 21 -7.37 7.47 2.18
N MET A 22 -6.44 7.56 1.23
CA MET A 22 -5.95 8.82 0.68
C MET A 22 -6.99 9.54 -0.19
N PHE A 23 -7.97 8.81 -0.73
CA PHE A 23 -8.92 9.33 -1.71
C PHE A 23 -10.39 9.14 -1.32
N ARG A 24 -10.69 8.13 -0.47
CA ARG A 24 -12.04 7.89 0.05
C ARG A 24 -12.56 9.15 0.75
N ASN A 25 -13.69 9.67 0.28
CA ASN A 25 -14.33 10.90 0.80
C ASN A 25 -13.46 12.17 0.73
N VAL A 26 -12.36 12.15 -0.04
CA VAL A 26 -11.41 13.26 -0.19
C VAL A 26 -11.38 13.77 -1.62
N LEU A 27 -11.32 12.88 -2.62
CA LEU A 27 -11.23 13.26 -4.03
C LEU A 27 -12.63 13.41 -4.67
N PRO A 28 -13.01 14.61 -5.13
CA PRO A 28 -14.24 14.80 -5.90
C PRO A 28 -14.15 14.17 -7.31
N ASN A 29 -15.29 13.80 -7.88
CA ASN A 29 -15.36 13.13 -9.18
C ASN A 29 -15.23 14.07 -10.39
N ASP A 30 -15.15 15.39 -10.18
CA ASP A 30 -15.14 16.44 -11.21
C ASP A 30 -13.80 17.20 -11.31
N MET A 31 -12.71 16.55 -10.90
CA MET A 31 -11.38 17.16 -10.85
C MET A 31 -10.50 16.90 -12.09
N ASN A 32 -10.99 16.13 -13.07
CA ASN A 32 -10.17 15.52 -14.13
C ASN A 32 -9.01 14.68 -13.59
N ILE A 33 -9.24 13.94 -12.50
CA ILE A 33 -8.27 13.04 -11.91
C ILE A 33 -8.90 11.65 -11.80
N PHE A 34 -8.23 10.62 -12.30
CA PHE A 34 -8.56 9.23 -12.05
C PHE A 34 -7.49 8.60 -11.16
N VAL A 35 -7.90 7.80 -10.18
CA VAL A 35 -6.97 7.16 -9.25
C VAL A 35 -7.30 5.69 -9.15
N THR A 36 -6.25 4.87 -9.12
CA THR A 36 -6.30 3.46 -8.74
C THR A 36 -5.33 3.21 -7.57
N THR A 37 -5.74 2.38 -6.63
CA THR A 37 -5.03 2.15 -5.36
C THR A 37 -4.89 0.65 -5.13
N ALA A 38 -3.75 0.21 -4.60
CA ALA A 38 -3.45 -1.19 -4.35
C ALA A 38 -4.37 -1.83 -3.31
N ALA A 39 -4.85 -1.05 -2.34
CA ALA A 39 -5.57 -1.54 -1.18
C ALA A 39 -6.74 -0.63 -0.80
N SER A 40 -7.75 -1.21 -0.15
CA SER A 40 -8.80 -0.48 0.55
C SER A 40 -8.22 0.35 1.72
N PHE A 41 -9.06 1.16 2.35
CA PHE A 41 -8.68 2.11 3.39
C PHE A 41 -8.19 1.49 4.72
N ASN A 42 -8.29 0.17 4.90
CA ASN A 42 -8.06 -0.51 6.19
C ASN A 42 -7.28 -1.82 6.08
N GLU A 43 -6.57 -2.04 4.97
CA GLU A 43 -5.80 -3.25 4.71
C GLU A 43 -4.41 -2.94 4.16
N SER A 44 -3.50 -3.90 4.28
CA SER A 44 -2.14 -3.81 3.76
C SER A 44 -2.13 -3.96 2.24
N SER A 45 -1.12 -3.39 1.58
CA SER A 45 -0.65 -3.91 0.28
C SER A 45 0.33 -5.07 0.51
N TYR A 46 0.68 -5.77 -0.56
CA TYR A 46 1.44 -7.02 -0.50
C TYR A 46 2.69 -6.95 -1.36
N ALA A 47 3.82 -7.41 -0.80
CA ALA A 47 5.05 -7.64 -1.54
C ALA A 47 4.95 -8.97 -2.31
N CYS A 48 5.58 -9.04 -3.47
CA CYS A 48 5.61 -10.18 -4.38
C CYS A 48 7.04 -10.47 -4.86
N TYR A 49 7.26 -11.69 -5.37
CA TYR A 49 8.53 -12.18 -5.91
C TYR A 49 9.67 -12.21 -4.89
N LEU A 50 9.61 -13.14 -3.95
CA LEU A 50 10.73 -13.44 -3.06
C LEU A 50 11.94 -13.94 -3.88
N ASP A 51 13.04 -13.21 -3.80
CA ASP A 51 14.35 -13.62 -4.28
C ASP A 51 15.21 -14.06 -3.10
N GLU A 52 15.37 -15.37 -2.95
CA GLU A 52 16.12 -15.93 -1.83
C GLU A 52 17.64 -15.75 -1.96
N THR A 53 18.15 -15.54 -3.18
CA THR A 53 19.58 -15.27 -3.42
C THR A 53 19.93 -13.85 -2.96
N ARG A 54 19.05 -12.89 -3.23
CA ARG A 54 19.17 -11.49 -2.80
C ARG A 54 18.59 -11.25 -1.41
N ASN A 55 17.88 -12.25 -0.86
CA ASN A 55 17.20 -12.19 0.43
C ASN A 55 16.28 -10.96 0.55
N THR A 56 15.43 -10.75 -0.46
CA THR A 56 14.47 -9.63 -0.52
C THR A 56 13.28 -9.98 -1.40
N TYR A 57 12.23 -9.17 -1.36
CA TYR A 57 11.18 -9.16 -2.36
C TYR A 57 11.55 -8.21 -3.49
N LEU A 58 11.21 -8.56 -4.73
CA LEU A 58 11.58 -7.80 -5.93
C LEU A 58 10.48 -6.83 -6.40
N GLY A 59 9.25 -6.97 -5.92
CA GLY A 59 8.18 -6.06 -6.26
C GLY A 59 7.01 -6.13 -5.30
N ASP A 60 5.94 -5.43 -5.64
CA ASP A 60 4.69 -5.39 -4.92
C ASP A 60 3.56 -5.85 -5.83
N CYS A 61 2.62 -6.65 -5.32
CA CYS A 61 1.70 -7.45 -6.11
C CYS A 61 0.80 -6.61 -7.02
N TYR A 62 0.27 -5.48 -6.53
CA TYR A 62 -0.50 -4.54 -7.35
C TYR A 62 0.39 -3.89 -8.41
N SER A 63 1.59 -3.45 -8.02
CA SER A 63 2.52 -2.77 -8.91
C SER A 63 2.97 -3.64 -10.07
N VAL A 64 3.43 -4.86 -9.77
CA VAL A 64 3.85 -5.80 -10.82
C VAL A 64 2.67 -6.18 -11.71
N ASN A 65 1.45 -6.27 -11.18
CA ASN A 65 0.28 -6.57 -11.99
C ASN A 65 0.01 -5.52 -13.06
N TRP A 66 0.03 -4.22 -12.75
CA TRP A 66 -0.25 -3.20 -13.77
C TRP A 66 0.95 -2.96 -14.70
N MET A 67 2.19 -3.09 -14.20
CA MET A 67 3.39 -2.93 -15.02
C MET A 67 3.54 -4.08 -16.02
N GLU A 68 3.46 -5.32 -15.55
CA GLU A 68 3.53 -6.50 -16.43
C GLU A 68 2.35 -6.56 -17.41
N ASP A 69 1.26 -5.87 -17.08
CA ASP A 69 0.10 -5.72 -17.96
C ASP A 69 0.35 -4.77 -19.11
N THR A 70 0.83 -3.58 -18.78
CA THR A 70 1.27 -2.58 -19.75
C THR A 70 2.34 -3.14 -20.71
N ASP A 71 3.23 -4.00 -20.20
CA ASP A 71 4.28 -4.63 -20.98
C ASP A 71 3.80 -5.66 -22.02
N LYS A 72 2.65 -6.32 -21.79
CA LYS A 72 2.14 -7.40 -22.67
C LYS A 72 0.95 -6.98 -23.54
N GLU A 73 0.16 -6.01 -23.09
CA GLU A 73 -1.08 -5.60 -23.77
C GLU A 73 -0.85 -4.56 -24.88
N ASP A 74 -1.90 -4.28 -25.64
CA ASP A 74 -1.90 -3.17 -26.61
C ASP A 74 -2.46 -1.91 -25.93
N ILE A 75 -1.58 -1.09 -25.36
CA ILE A 75 -1.92 0.10 -24.57
C ILE A 75 -2.65 1.19 -25.37
N VAL A 76 -2.64 1.13 -26.71
CA VAL A 76 -3.41 2.04 -27.57
C VAL A 76 -4.90 1.66 -27.58
N ARG A 77 -5.21 0.38 -27.32
CA ARG A 77 -6.57 -0.16 -27.31
C ARG A 77 -7.11 -0.41 -25.91
N GLU A 78 -6.24 -0.82 -25.00
CA GLU A 78 -6.59 -1.01 -23.60
C GLU A 78 -6.92 0.33 -22.93
N THR A 79 -8.07 0.40 -22.27
CA THR A 79 -8.42 1.57 -21.45
C THR A 79 -7.89 1.44 -20.03
N LEU A 80 -7.71 2.56 -19.34
CA LEU A 80 -7.35 2.56 -17.91
C LEU A 80 -8.35 1.74 -17.05
N TYR A 81 -9.61 1.69 -17.45
CA TYR A 81 -10.64 0.91 -16.77
C TYR A 81 -10.48 -0.59 -17.00
N ASP A 82 -10.12 -1.01 -18.22
CA ASP A 82 -9.81 -2.40 -18.53
C ASP A 82 -8.61 -2.88 -17.70
N GLN A 83 -7.52 -2.10 -17.69
CA GLN A 83 -6.35 -2.36 -16.87
C GLN A 83 -6.72 -2.40 -15.38
N PHE A 84 -7.54 -1.46 -14.88
CA PHE A 84 -8.02 -1.49 -13.49
C PHE A 84 -8.77 -2.78 -13.16
N LEU A 85 -9.68 -3.24 -14.04
CA LEU A 85 -10.43 -4.47 -13.80
C LEU A 85 -9.53 -5.70 -13.80
N LEU A 86 -8.54 -5.74 -14.70
CA LEU A 86 -7.54 -6.80 -14.74
C LEU A 86 -6.71 -6.82 -13.47
N VAL A 87 -6.10 -5.68 -13.09
CA VAL A 87 -5.27 -5.56 -11.90
C VAL A 87 -6.06 -5.88 -10.63
N LYS A 88 -7.33 -5.47 -10.56
CA LYS A 88 -8.24 -5.82 -9.46
C LYS A 88 -8.54 -7.32 -9.37
N LYS A 89 -8.59 -8.01 -10.51
CA LYS A 89 -8.81 -9.45 -10.57
C LYS A 89 -7.54 -10.24 -10.22
N GLU A 90 -6.38 -9.76 -10.65
CA GLU A 90 -5.10 -10.46 -10.46
C GLU A 90 -4.46 -10.17 -9.08
N THR A 91 -4.83 -9.06 -8.43
CA THR A 91 -4.39 -8.73 -7.06
C THR A 91 -5.43 -9.29 -6.07
N ASN A 92 -5.22 -10.52 -5.61
CA ASN A 92 -6.20 -11.25 -4.79
C ASN A 92 -6.01 -11.03 -3.28
N GLU A 93 -4.91 -10.42 -2.89
CA GLU A 93 -4.49 -10.25 -1.50
C GLU A 93 -5.04 -8.97 -0.86
N SER A 94 -5.45 -8.01 -1.68
CA SER A 94 -6.04 -6.74 -1.28
C SER A 94 -7.14 -6.33 -2.26
N HIS A 95 -7.96 -5.37 -1.85
CA HIS A 95 -9.07 -4.86 -2.64
C HIS A 95 -8.66 -3.58 -3.38
N VAL A 96 -8.18 -3.74 -4.61
CA VAL A 96 -7.89 -2.61 -5.51
C VAL A 96 -9.14 -1.72 -5.66
N LYS A 97 -8.97 -0.42 -5.40
CA LYS A 97 -10.05 0.60 -5.52
C LYS A 97 -9.73 1.62 -6.60
N SER A 98 -10.78 2.19 -7.17
CA SER A 98 -10.70 3.35 -8.05
C SER A 98 -11.51 4.53 -7.52
N PHE A 99 -11.07 5.75 -7.82
CA PHE A 99 -11.68 7.01 -7.38
C PHE A 99 -11.60 8.09 -8.48
N GLY A 100 -12.40 9.15 -8.32
CA GLY A 100 -12.34 10.33 -9.16
C GLY A 100 -13.19 10.22 -10.44
N ASP A 101 -12.70 10.83 -11.53
CA ASP A 101 -13.46 10.97 -12.77
C ASP A 101 -13.36 9.71 -13.65
N MET A 102 -14.45 8.92 -13.66
CA MET A 102 -14.55 7.71 -14.46
C MET A 102 -14.60 7.95 -15.97
N LYS A 103 -14.75 9.20 -16.44
CA LYS A 103 -14.59 9.51 -17.88
C LYS A 103 -13.15 9.32 -18.31
N ILE A 104 -12.19 9.66 -17.45
CA ILE A 104 -10.76 9.47 -17.70
C ILE A 104 -10.43 7.99 -17.74
N ALA A 105 -11.06 7.17 -16.90
CA ALA A 105 -10.86 5.72 -16.92
C ALA A 105 -11.16 5.07 -18.29
N ARG A 106 -11.93 5.73 -19.17
CA ARG A 106 -12.24 5.24 -20.51
C ARG A 106 -11.19 5.61 -21.56
N LEU A 107 -10.20 6.42 -21.21
CA LEU A 107 -9.12 6.80 -22.10
C LEU A 107 -8.11 5.64 -22.23
N PRO A 108 -7.43 5.52 -23.38
CA PRO A 108 -6.36 4.56 -23.57
C PRO A 108 -5.23 4.71 -22.53
N VAL A 109 -4.61 3.60 -22.16
CA VAL A 109 -3.41 3.60 -21.30
C VAL A 109 -2.27 4.40 -21.93
N ALA A 110 -2.14 4.35 -23.26
CA ALA A 110 -1.15 5.09 -24.05
C ALA A 110 -1.18 6.62 -23.80
N ASP A 111 -2.35 7.20 -23.51
CA ASP A 111 -2.47 8.64 -23.24
C ASP A 111 -1.68 9.08 -21.98
N PHE A 112 -1.32 8.13 -21.11
CA PHE A 112 -0.66 8.38 -19.83
C PHE A 112 0.69 7.66 -19.66
N GLN A 113 0.89 6.52 -20.33
CA GLN A 113 2.06 5.66 -20.11
C GLN A 113 3.01 5.56 -21.31
N GLY A 114 2.71 6.21 -22.44
CA GLY A 114 3.63 6.31 -23.57
C GLY A 114 2.94 6.30 -24.93
N GLU A 115 3.63 6.83 -25.94
CA GLU A 115 3.09 6.97 -27.29
C GLU A 115 3.30 5.70 -28.14
N GLY A 116 2.20 5.12 -28.62
CA GLY A 116 2.23 4.09 -29.68
C GLY A 116 2.47 2.64 -29.20
N PRO A 117 2.50 1.68 -30.14
CA PRO A 117 2.68 0.27 -29.82
C PRO A 117 4.10 0.00 -29.33
N ALA A 118 4.23 -0.45 -28.09
CA ALA A 118 5.49 -0.92 -27.52
C ALA A 118 5.80 -2.37 -27.93
N THR A 119 7.08 -2.77 -27.84
CA THR A 119 7.44 -4.18 -27.99
C THR A 119 6.89 -4.95 -26.80
N LYS A 120 6.01 -5.92 -27.07
CA LYS A 120 5.41 -6.75 -26.03
C LYS A 120 6.47 -7.60 -25.34
N ILE A 121 6.56 -7.50 -24.01
CA ILE A 121 7.44 -8.33 -23.19
C ILE A 121 6.60 -9.45 -22.58
N LEU A 122 7.06 -10.69 -22.78
CA LEU A 122 6.45 -11.87 -22.18
C LEU A 122 7.32 -12.35 -21.03
N TYR A 123 6.80 -12.24 -19.81
CA TYR A 123 7.49 -12.68 -18.61
C TYR A 123 7.32 -14.20 -18.39
N PRO A 124 8.35 -14.91 -17.92
CA PRO A 124 8.21 -16.28 -17.46
C PRO A 124 7.32 -16.31 -16.20
N LYS A 125 6.56 -17.40 -16.03
CA LYS A 125 5.78 -17.59 -14.80
C LYS A 125 6.71 -17.77 -13.61
N ALA A 126 6.62 -16.86 -12.65
CA ALA A 126 7.33 -16.92 -11.37
C ALA A 126 6.34 -17.08 -10.20
N PRO A 127 6.71 -17.81 -9.13
CA PRO A 127 5.91 -17.84 -7.91
C PRO A 127 5.78 -16.43 -7.32
N ARG A 128 4.55 -15.99 -7.05
CA ARG A 128 4.27 -14.66 -6.50
C ARG A 128 4.68 -14.53 -5.03
N SER A 129 4.54 -15.60 -4.24
CA SER A 129 4.92 -15.66 -2.82
C SER A 129 4.45 -14.46 -1.99
N PRO A 130 3.17 -14.06 -2.08
CA PRO A 130 2.71 -12.78 -1.57
C PRO A 130 2.80 -12.71 -0.03
N VAL A 131 3.22 -11.56 0.50
CA VAL A 131 3.29 -11.30 1.95
C VAL A 131 2.83 -9.87 2.24
N PRO A 132 2.06 -9.63 3.32
CA PRO A 132 1.70 -8.27 3.72
C PRO A 132 2.96 -7.42 3.87
N SER A 133 2.96 -6.20 3.33
CA SER A 133 4.15 -5.33 3.29
C SER A 133 4.82 -5.18 4.66
N HIS A 134 4.03 -5.02 5.73
CA HIS A 134 4.56 -4.89 7.09
C HIS A 134 5.24 -6.17 7.62
N ASP A 135 4.96 -7.34 7.05
CA ASP A 135 5.50 -8.65 7.43
C ASP A 135 6.71 -9.11 6.62
N VAL A 136 7.08 -8.38 5.57
CA VAL A 136 8.27 -8.67 4.75
C VAL A 136 9.53 -8.90 5.61
N PRO A 137 9.91 -8.03 6.58
CA PRO A 137 11.11 -8.27 7.38
C PRO A 137 11.06 -9.56 8.20
N LEU A 138 9.88 -9.94 8.67
CA LEU A 138 9.69 -11.18 9.43
C LEU A 138 9.80 -12.40 8.52
N GLN A 139 9.18 -12.34 7.33
CA GLN A 139 9.22 -13.43 6.38
C GLN A 139 10.63 -13.69 5.86
N LEU A 140 11.43 -12.64 5.62
CA LEU A 140 12.82 -12.80 5.22
C LEU A 140 13.62 -13.55 6.28
N LEU A 141 13.45 -13.22 7.57
CA LEU A 141 14.09 -13.96 8.66
C LEU A 141 13.62 -15.43 8.72
N ILE A 142 12.34 -15.70 8.47
CA ILE A 142 11.80 -17.08 8.41
C ILE A 142 12.43 -17.86 7.25
N ALA A 143 12.52 -17.26 6.07
CA ALA A 143 13.13 -17.86 4.89
C ALA A 143 14.63 -18.13 5.09
N GLN A 144 15.33 -17.27 5.86
CA GLN A 144 16.71 -17.54 6.23
C GLN A 144 16.82 -18.68 7.25
N LEU A 145 15.93 -18.74 8.25
CA LEU A 145 15.92 -19.80 9.27
C LEU A 145 15.64 -21.20 8.69
N SER A 146 14.86 -21.29 7.62
CA SER A 146 14.59 -22.57 6.94
C SER A 146 15.81 -23.12 6.21
N LYS A 147 16.74 -22.25 5.80
CA LYS A 147 17.98 -22.62 5.10
C LYS A 147 19.18 -22.76 6.03
N TYR A 148 19.24 -21.92 7.06
CA TYR A 148 20.40 -21.75 7.91
C TYR A 148 19.98 -21.72 9.39
N ASN A 149 20.52 -22.62 10.21
CA ASN A 149 20.29 -22.58 11.65
C ASN A 149 21.36 -21.74 12.36
N HIS A 150 21.18 -20.40 12.35
CA HIS A 150 22.11 -19.47 13.01
C HIS A 150 21.44 -18.80 14.21
N ALA A 151 22.09 -18.89 15.38
CA ALA A 151 21.63 -18.26 16.61
C ALA A 151 21.38 -16.75 16.45
N GLU A 152 22.14 -16.08 15.59
CA GLU A 152 21.97 -14.66 15.28
C GLU A 152 20.63 -14.36 14.60
N ILE A 153 20.20 -15.17 13.64
CA ILE A 153 18.93 -14.97 12.92
C ILE A 153 17.76 -15.21 13.88
N VAL A 154 17.85 -16.23 14.74
CA VAL A 154 16.88 -16.47 15.81
C VAL A 154 16.79 -15.28 16.76
N ALA A 155 17.93 -14.68 17.13
CA ALA A 155 17.97 -13.49 17.97
C ALA A 155 17.31 -12.28 17.29
N LYS A 156 17.58 -12.05 15.99
CA LYS A 156 16.93 -10.99 15.19
C LYS A 156 15.42 -11.18 15.11
N TYR A 157 14.97 -12.40 14.81
CA TYR A 157 13.54 -12.76 14.78
C TYR A 157 12.84 -12.48 16.12
N LYS A 158 13.42 -12.98 17.23
CA LYS A 158 12.88 -12.75 18.57
C LYS A 158 12.87 -11.27 18.94
N SER A 159 13.91 -10.52 18.56
CA SER A 159 14.01 -9.08 18.79
C SER A 159 12.91 -8.32 18.04
N LEU A 160 12.67 -8.63 16.77
CA LEU A 160 11.63 -7.99 15.96
C LEU A 160 10.22 -8.23 16.55
N ILE A 161 9.90 -9.47 16.91
CA ILE A 161 8.62 -9.79 17.57
C ILE A 161 8.48 -9.06 18.91
N LYS A 162 9.54 -8.97 19.71
CA LYS A 162 9.54 -8.24 20.98
C LYS A 162 9.28 -6.75 20.76
N LYS A 163 9.92 -6.13 19.75
CA LYS A 163 9.71 -4.71 19.39
C LYS A 163 8.26 -4.46 18.97
N ARG A 164 7.67 -5.31 18.12
CA ARG A 164 6.25 -5.20 17.70
C ARG A 164 5.29 -5.27 18.89
N ARG A 165 5.45 -6.28 19.75
CA ARG A 165 4.63 -6.42 20.98
C ARG A 165 4.78 -5.22 21.92
N TYR A 166 5.97 -4.65 22.00
CA TYR A 166 6.23 -3.47 22.82
C TYR A 166 5.48 -2.26 22.27
N LEU A 167 5.50 -2.04 20.95
CA LEU A 167 4.73 -0.98 20.30
C LEU A 167 3.22 -1.15 20.53
N ASP A 168 2.69 -2.36 20.33
CA ASP A 168 1.27 -2.66 20.58
C ASP A 168 0.86 -2.33 22.02
N LYS A 169 1.72 -2.67 22.98
CA LYS A 169 1.48 -2.40 24.41
C LYS A 169 1.45 -0.90 24.70
N ILE A 170 2.39 -0.14 24.14
CA ILE A 170 2.43 1.32 24.32
C ILE A 170 1.22 1.98 23.67
N MET A 171 0.85 1.60 22.45
CA MET A 171 -0.32 2.16 21.77
C MET A 171 -1.60 1.91 22.57
N LYS A 172 -1.82 0.67 23.05
CA LYS A 172 -2.95 0.34 23.92
C LYS A 172 -2.95 1.16 25.21
N HIS A 173 -1.78 1.38 25.81
CA HIS A 173 -1.68 2.19 27.02
C HIS A 173 -2.06 3.65 26.76
N VAL A 174 -1.57 4.24 25.67
CA VAL A 174 -1.93 5.61 25.25
C VAL A 174 -3.44 5.73 25.03
N VAL A 175 -4.03 4.82 24.26
CA VAL A 175 -5.48 4.81 23.99
C VAL A 175 -6.28 4.69 25.27
N ARG A 176 -5.88 3.81 26.20
CA ARG A 176 -6.51 3.67 27.51
C ARG A 176 -6.46 4.93 28.37
N GLN A 177 -5.36 5.68 28.33
CA GLN A 177 -5.27 6.97 29.01
C GLN A 177 -6.19 8.01 28.37
N ILE A 178 -6.27 8.06 27.04
CA ILE A 178 -7.16 8.98 26.31
C ILE A 178 -8.64 8.64 26.54
N ALA A 179 -8.96 7.36 26.65
CA ALA A 179 -10.30 6.85 26.89
C ALA A 179 -10.76 6.95 28.36
N ASP A 180 -9.94 7.49 29.27
CA ASP A 180 -10.21 7.53 30.71
C ASP A 180 -10.57 6.15 31.32
N ASN A 181 -9.99 5.07 30.79
CA ASN A 181 -10.31 3.67 31.10
C ASN A 181 -11.74 3.22 30.78
N ASP A 182 -12.47 3.95 29.90
CA ASP A 182 -13.74 3.48 29.36
C ASP A 182 -13.51 2.43 28.26
N GLN A 183 -13.96 1.20 28.49
CA GLN A 183 -13.73 0.09 27.57
C GLN A 183 -14.38 0.32 26.19
N ARG A 184 -15.53 0.99 26.11
CA ARG A 184 -16.21 1.25 24.84
C ARG A 184 -15.44 2.27 24.02
N ALA A 185 -14.91 3.30 24.67
CA ALA A 185 -14.05 4.29 24.06
C ALA A 185 -12.71 3.69 23.62
N GLU A 186 -12.09 2.82 24.44
CA GLU A 186 -10.89 2.06 24.04
C GLU A 186 -11.15 1.22 22.79
N ASP A 187 -12.22 0.42 22.79
CA ASP A 187 -12.58 -0.43 21.67
C ASP A 187 -12.89 0.41 20.42
N TRP A 188 -13.50 1.58 20.57
CA TRP A 188 -13.79 2.48 19.47
C TRP A 188 -12.52 3.11 18.89
N LEU A 189 -11.61 3.63 19.73
CA LEU A 189 -10.34 4.23 19.32
C LEU A 189 -9.39 3.23 18.67
N MET A 190 -9.43 1.96 19.10
CA MET A 190 -8.62 0.89 18.53
C MET A 190 -9.19 0.33 17.21
N ARG A 191 -10.40 0.73 16.78
CA ARG A 191 -10.96 0.26 15.51
C ARG A 191 -10.22 0.89 14.33
N ARG A 192 -9.89 0.05 13.34
CA ARG A 192 -9.40 0.44 12.02
C ARG A 192 -10.51 0.96 11.09
N SER A 193 -11.50 1.67 11.62
CA SER A 193 -12.68 2.12 10.88
C SER A 193 -12.91 3.61 11.09
N VAL A 194 -12.01 4.42 10.54
CA VAL A 194 -12.25 5.87 10.40
C VAL A 194 -12.90 6.09 9.04
N ASP A 195 -14.15 6.54 9.04
CA ASP A 195 -14.89 6.81 7.79
C ASP A 195 -14.46 8.12 7.12
N LYS A 196 -13.97 9.09 7.90
CA LYS A 196 -13.47 10.37 7.40
C LYS A 196 -12.49 11.00 8.39
N PHE A 197 -11.36 11.50 7.90
CA PHE A 197 -10.52 12.41 8.66
C PHE A 197 -11.09 13.82 8.55
N GLU A 198 -11.69 14.33 9.63
CA GLU A 198 -12.30 15.67 9.63
C GLU A 198 -11.29 16.79 9.89
N ASN A 199 -10.31 16.53 10.76
CA ASN A 199 -9.26 17.48 11.14
C ASN A 199 -7.88 16.90 10.87
N LEU A 200 -7.35 17.21 9.68
CA LEU A 200 -6.03 16.75 9.25
C LEU A 200 -4.89 17.38 10.05
N ASP A 201 -5.05 18.64 10.48
CA ASP A 201 -4.02 19.32 11.28
C ASP A 201 -3.83 18.62 12.64
N CYS A 202 -4.94 18.32 13.32
CA CYS A 202 -4.94 17.54 14.57
C CYS A 202 -4.32 16.15 14.37
N PHE A 203 -4.70 15.45 13.29
CA PHE A 203 -4.11 14.16 12.96
C PHE A 203 -2.59 14.26 12.76
N THR A 204 -2.13 15.25 11.98
CA THR A 204 -0.71 15.49 11.71
C THR A 204 0.05 15.82 13.00
N ASP A 205 -0.50 16.66 13.87
CA ASP A 205 0.11 17.00 15.16
C ASP A 205 0.25 15.78 16.07
N ILE A 206 -0.77 14.92 16.12
CA ILE A 206 -0.72 13.67 16.89
C ILE A 206 0.36 12.74 16.34
N VAL A 207 0.42 12.55 15.01
CA VAL A 207 1.43 11.70 14.36
C VAL A 207 2.84 12.22 14.64
N HIS A 208 3.06 13.53 14.52
CA HIS A 208 4.35 14.14 14.82
C HIS A 208 4.74 14.03 16.29
N SER A 209 3.79 14.28 17.20
CA SER A 209 4.00 14.15 18.64
C SER A 209 4.36 12.71 19.01
N TYR A 210 3.61 11.73 18.51
CA TYR A 210 3.91 10.31 18.73
C TYR A 210 5.28 9.92 18.17
N SER A 211 5.62 10.38 16.96
CA SER A 211 6.91 10.10 16.33
C SER A 211 8.09 10.67 17.12
N LYS A 212 7.92 11.87 17.69
CA LYS A 212 8.93 12.57 18.48
C LYS A 212 9.10 12.00 19.88
N HIS A 213 8.01 11.64 20.54
CA HIS A 213 8.00 11.30 21.97
C HIS A 213 7.91 9.80 22.26
N CYS A 214 7.49 8.99 21.29
CA CYS A 214 7.38 7.54 21.44
C CYS A 214 8.32 6.82 20.46
N PHE A 215 7.82 6.46 19.27
CA PHE A 215 8.58 5.72 18.28
C PHE A 215 8.64 6.53 17.00
N ASN A 216 9.85 6.78 16.49
CA ASN A 216 9.99 7.42 15.20
C ASN A 216 9.42 6.51 14.09
N LEU A 217 8.25 6.89 13.58
CA LEU A 217 7.49 6.11 12.60
C LEU A 217 8.15 6.10 11.21
N GLY A 218 9.07 7.03 10.93
CA GLY A 218 9.82 7.11 9.67
C GLY A 218 11.23 6.54 9.74
N ARG A 219 11.67 6.03 10.91
CA ARG A 219 13.03 5.51 11.08
C ARG A 219 13.15 4.12 10.47
N VAL A 220 14.00 4.00 9.45
CA VAL A 220 14.51 2.72 8.97
C VAL A 220 15.83 2.44 9.69
N ASP A 221 15.85 1.45 10.60
CA ASP A 221 17.10 0.95 11.18
C ASP A 221 17.86 0.24 10.04
N ARG A 222 18.86 0.91 9.46
CA ARG A 222 19.84 0.30 8.54
C ARG A 222 20.94 -0.40 9.32
#